data_AF-A0A085WKW1-F1
#
_entry.id   AF-A0A085WKW1-F1
#
_cell.length_a   1.000
_cell.length_b   1.000
_cell.length_c   1.000
_cell.angle_alpha   90.00
_cell.angle_beta   90.00
_cell.angle_gamma   90.00
#
_symmetry.space_group_name_H-M   'P 1'
#
loop_
_entity.id
_entity.type
_entity.pdbx_description
1 polymer ?
#
loop_
_entity_poly.entity_id
_entity_poly.type
_entity_poly.pdbx_seq_one_letter_code
_entity_poly.pdbx_strand_id
1 'polypeptide(L)'
;MRLELTQADVAERIEVATEVYGRLERGGMLPSVQTLLRLCHELNVSADELLGLSHHTPSPRTSEAPSLPSERPEIRRLLRNLRQLDPSYVKLLGLVAKALLRR
;
A
#
# COMPACT_ATOMS: atom_id res chain seq x y z
N MET A 1 -14.76 -9.22 -5.34
CA MET A 1 -15.44 -10.25 -4.53
C MET A 1 -15.96 -9.54 -3.30
N ARG A 2 -17.28 -9.52 -3.07
CA ARG A 2 -17.83 -8.93 -1.84
C ARG A 2 -17.74 -10.01 -0.77
N LEU A 3 -16.95 -9.79 0.27
CA LEU A 3 -16.89 -10.70 1.41
C LEU A 3 -18.29 -10.71 2.04
N GLU A 4 -18.96 -11.86 2.08
CA GLU A 4 -20.28 -12.03 2.73
C GLU A 4 -20.14 -12.07 4.26
N LEU A 5 -19.39 -11.12 4.82
CA LEU A 5 -19.15 -11.00 6.25
C LEU A 5 -20.14 -10.02 6.86
N THR A 6 -20.73 -10.40 7.98
CA THR A 6 -21.49 -9.48 8.82
C THR A 6 -20.54 -8.60 9.63
N GLN A 7 -21.05 -7.48 10.16
CA GLN A 7 -20.29 -6.63 11.09
C GLN A 7 -19.80 -7.42 12.32
N ALA A 8 -20.59 -8.40 12.78
CA ALA A 8 -20.22 -9.25 13.90
C ALA A 8 -19.04 -10.16 13.54
N ASP A 9 -19.03 -10.74 12.34
CA ASP A 9 -17.94 -11.61 11.87
C ASP A 9 -16.62 -10.83 11.76
N VAL A 10 -16.66 -9.61 11.23
CA VAL A 10 -15.46 -8.76 11.13
C VAL A 10 -14.99 -8.34 12.52
N ALA A 11 -15.90 -7.94 13.39
CA ALA A 11 -15.59 -7.52 14.76
C ALA A 11 -14.93 -8.66 15.57
N GLU A 12 -15.46 -9.89 15.45
CA GLU A 12 -14.88 -11.08 16.08
C GLU A 12 -13.46 -11.35 15.58
N ARG A 13 -13.24 -11.32 14.26
CA ARG A 13 -11.93 -11.59 13.64
C ARG A 13 -10.85 -10.58 13.99
N ILE A 14 -11.21 -9.31 14.20
CA ILE A 14 -10.27 -8.27 14.64
C ILE A 14 -10.23 -8.11 16.17
N GLU A 15 -10.95 -8.95 16.90
CA GLU A 15 -11.08 -9.00 18.37
C GLU A 15 -11.57 -7.68 18.98
N VAL A 16 -12.63 -7.10 18.43
CA VAL A 16 -13.31 -5.92 19.00
C VAL A 16 -14.78 -6.21 19.23
N ALA A 17 -15.42 -5.44 20.11
CA ALA A 17 -16.87 -5.52 20.26
C ALA A 17 -17.57 -5.00 18.99
N THR A 18 -18.68 -5.63 18.58
CA THR A 18 -19.45 -5.24 17.39
C THR A 18 -19.88 -3.76 17.41
N GLU A 19 -20.19 -3.22 18.59
CA GLU A 19 -20.50 -1.78 18.76
C GLU A 19 -19.30 -0.89 18.41
N VAL A 20 -18.09 -1.29 18.81
CA VAL A 20 -16.85 -0.58 18.49
C VAL A 20 -16.64 -0.58 16.98
N TYR A 21 -16.79 -1.73 16.33
CA TYR A 21 -16.70 -1.82 14.87
C TYR A 21 -17.75 -0.93 14.17
N GLY A 22 -18.99 -0.93 14.65
CA GLY A 22 -20.02 -0.04 14.12
C GLY A 22 -19.71 1.45 14.31
N ARG A 23 -19.05 1.84 15.42
CA ARG A 23 -18.58 3.22 15.63
C ARG A 23 -17.44 3.59 14.67
N LEU A 24 -16.54 2.65 14.38
CA LEU A 24 -15.47 2.83 13.39
C LEU A 24 -16.05 3.11 12.00
N GLU A 25 -17.00 2.29 11.54
CA GLU A 25 -17.62 2.47 10.21
C GLU A 25 -18.37 3.80 10.06
N ARG A 26 -18.97 4.30 11.14
CA ARG A 26 -19.65 5.60 11.15
C ARG A 26 -18.71 6.79 11.38
N GLY A 27 -17.40 6.56 11.56
CA GLY A 27 -16.43 7.61 11.86
C GLY A 27 -16.57 8.22 13.26
N GLY A 28 -17.30 7.58 14.18
CA GLY A 28 -17.48 8.04 15.57
C GLY A 28 -16.29 7.72 16.50
N MET A 29 -15.24 7.12 15.95
CA MET A 29 -14.00 6.71 16.62
C MET A 29 -12.95 6.41 15.53
N LEU A 30 -11.68 6.67 15.82
CA LEU A 30 -10.55 6.18 15.01
C LEU A 30 -10.03 4.85 15.58
N PRO A 31 -9.59 3.92 14.72
CA PRO A 31 -8.99 2.67 15.17
C PRO A 31 -7.60 2.94 15.78
N SER A 32 -7.17 2.06 16.68
CA SER A 32 -5.74 1.96 17.02
C SER A 32 -4.95 1.47 15.81
N VAL A 33 -3.63 1.70 15.78
CA VAL A 33 -2.76 1.16 14.73
C VAL A 33 -2.87 -0.37 14.63
N GLN A 34 -2.98 -1.06 15.77
CA GLN A 34 -3.14 -2.52 15.80
C GLN A 34 -4.48 -2.97 15.17
N THR A 35 -5.57 -2.28 15.51
CA THR A 35 -6.90 -2.54 14.94
C THR A 35 -6.91 -2.30 13.43
N LEU A 36 -6.25 -1.23 12.96
CA LEU A 36 -6.12 -0.93 11.54
C LEU A 36 -5.37 -2.03 10.80
N LEU A 37 -4.25 -2.53 11.35
CA LEU A 37 -3.50 -3.62 10.73
C LEU A 37 -4.33 -4.91 10.60
N ARG A 38 -5.10 -5.24 11.64
CA ARG A 38 -6.03 -6.40 11.61
C ARG A 38 -7.10 -6.22 10.54
N LEU A 39 -7.67 -5.01 10.41
CA LEU A 39 -8.64 -4.71 9.35
C LEU A 39 -8.04 -4.87 7.95
N CYS A 40 -6.83 -4.37 7.72
CA CYS A 40 -6.13 -4.54 6.44
C CYS A 40 -5.97 -6.03 6.08
N HIS A 41 -5.58 -6.85 7.06
CA HIS A 41 -5.40 -8.29 6.89
C HIS A 41 -6.72 -9.01 6.62
N GLU A 42 -7.73 -8.80 7.47
CA GLU A 42 -9.01 -9.52 7.39
C GLU A 42 -9.84 -9.16 6.16
N LEU A 43 -9.79 -7.90 5.74
CA LEU A 43 -10.52 -7.43 4.57
C LEU A 43 -9.72 -7.53 3.27
N ASN A 44 -8.42 -7.86 3.37
CA ASN A 44 -7.46 -7.86 2.26
C ASN A 44 -7.45 -6.53 1.49
N VAL A 45 -7.40 -5.43 2.25
CA VAL A 45 -7.44 -4.04 1.78
C VAL A 45 -6.22 -3.29 2.32
N SER A 46 -5.69 -2.33 1.55
CA SER A 46 -4.55 -1.52 2.00
C SER A 46 -4.96 -0.47 3.03
N ALA A 47 -4.01 -0.03 3.87
CA ALA A 47 -4.26 1.09 4.78
C ALA A 47 -4.60 2.38 4.01
N ASP A 48 -3.98 2.60 2.85
CA ASP A 48 -4.28 3.75 1.99
C ASP A 48 -5.72 3.73 1.48
N GLU A 49 -6.30 2.56 1.26
CA GLU A 49 -7.70 2.42 0.84
C GLU A 49 -8.65 2.64 2.02
N LEU A 50 -8.38 2.04 3.19
CA LEU A 50 -9.17 2.26 4.41
C LEU A 50 -9.16 3.71 4.88
N LEU A 51 -8.05 4.42 4.67
CA LEU A 51 -7.88 5.82 5.06
C LEU A 51 -8.29 6.81 3.95
N GLY A 52 -8.77 6.33 2.80
CA GLY A 52 -9.18 7.19 1.68
C GLY A 52 -8.02 7.92 0.98
N LEU A 53 -6.78 7.47 1.18
CA LEU A 53 -5.57 7.98 0.53
C LEU A 53 -5.38 7.41 -0.89
N SER A 54 -6.16 6.39 -1.27
CA SER A 54 -6.13 5.74 -2.58
C SER A 54 -6.64 6.61 -3.75
N HIS A 55 -7.04 7.86 -3.49
CA HIS A 55 -7.47 8.81 -4.51
C HIS A 55 -6.35 9.78 -4.93
N HIS A 56 -5.36 9.24 -5.61
CA HIS A 56 -4.65 9.97 -6.66
C HIS A 56 -4.84 9.25 -7.99
N THR A 57 -6.02 9.39 -8.62
CA THR A 57 -6.16 9.18 -10.07
C THR A 57 -7.30 10.05 -10.63
N PRO A 58 -7.05 10.82 -11.72
CA PRO A 58 -8.09 11.55 -12.44
C PRO A 58 -9.04 10.60 -13.19
N SER A 59 -10.32 10.99 -13.22
CA SER A 59 -11.49 10.48 -13.96
C SER A 59 -11.32 9.44 -15.09
N PRO A 60 -12.19 8.40 -15.17
CA PRO A 60 -12.19 7.40 -16.23
C PRO A 60 -12.98 7.86 -17.47
N ARG A 61 -12.31 8.59 -18.37
CA ARG A 61 -12.70 8.69 -19.79
C ARG A 61 -11.48 8.66 -20.70
N THR A 62 -10.51 7.77 -20.45
CA THR A 62 -9.62 7.27 -21.51
C THR A 62 -8.92 6.01 -21.03
N SER A 63 -8.86 5.02 -21.89
CA SER A 63 -8.08 3.80 -21.73
C SER A 63 -6.60 4.15 -21.57
N GLU A 64 -6.02 3.94 -20.39
CA GLU A 64 -4.63 3.50 -20.24
C GLU A 64 -4.41 3.12 -18.77
N ALA A 65 -3.67 2.03 -18.53
CA ALA A 65 -3.13 1.70 -17.22
C ALA A 65 -2.45 2.94 -16.61
N PRO A 66 -2.30 3.05 -15.27
CA PRO A 66 -1.53 4.14 -14.68
C PRO A 66 -0.10 4.05 -15.23
N SER A 67 0.17 4.82 -16.28
CA SER A 67 1.51 5.14 -16.70
C SER A 67 2.04 6.03 -15.59
N LEU A 68 2.62 5.39 -14.55
CA LEU A 68 3.81 5.92 -13.89
C LEU A 68 4.60 6.66 -14.97
N PRO A 69 5.07 7.90 -14.77
CA PRO A 69 5.92 8.56 -15.77
C PRO A 69 6.95 7.54 -16.20
N SER A 70 6.80 7.02 -17.44
CA SER A 70 7.37 5.73 -17.82
C SER A 70 8.83 5.80 -17.45
N GLU A 71 9.23 5.03 -16.42
CA GLU A 71 10.60 5.05 -15.96
C GLU A 71 11.47 4.93 -17.20
N ARG A 72 12.41 5.88 -17.37
CA ARG A 72 13.26 5.91 -18.55
C ARG A 72 13.77 4.49 -18.79
N PRO A 73 13.74 3.96 -20.02
CA PRO A 73 14.03 2.54 -20.27
C PRO A 73 15.37 2.09 -19.68
N GLU A 74 16.32 3.01 -19.52
CA GLU A 74 17.60 2.82 -18.84
C GLU A 74 17.44 2.50 -17.35
N ILE A 75 16.54 3.20 -16.64
CA ILE A 75 16.24 2.98 -15.22
C ILE A 75 15.62 1.59 -15.03
N ARG A 76 14.64 1.23 -15.86
CA ARG A 76 14.01 -0.10 -15.81
C ARG A 76 15.00 -1.23 -16.05
N ARG A 77 15.92 -1.04 -17.01
CA ARG A 77 16.98 -2.01 -17.29
C ARG A 77 17.94 -2.11 -16.11
N LEU A 78 18.30 -0.99 -15.49
CA LEU A 78 19.17 -0.97 -14.32
C LEU A 78 18.53 -1.69 -13.12
N LEU A 79 17.27 -1.42 -12.80
CA LEU A 79 16.55 -2.08 -11.70
C LEU A 79 16.45 -3.60 -11.89
N ARG A 80 16.22 -4.07 -13.13
CA ARG A 80 16.22 -5.51 -13.44
C ARG A 80 17.57 -6.16 -13.14
N ASN A 81 18.67 -5.50 -13.48
CA ASN A 81 20.02 -6.01 -13.21
C ASN A 81 20.35 -5.97 -11.72
N LEU A 82 20.00 -4.88 -11.03
CA LEU A 82 20.24 -4.73 -9.59
C LEU A 82 19.54 -5.81 -8.76
N ARG A 83 18.34 -6.25 -9.18
CA ARG A 83 17.59 -7.33 -8.51
C ARG A 83 18.26 -8.71 -8.60
N GLN A 84 19.20 -8.91 -9.54
CA GLN A 84 19.90 -10.18 -9.73
C GLN A 84 21.31 -10.18 -9.09
N LEU A 85 21.77 -9.03 -8.60
CA LEU A 85 23.10 -8.89 -8.02
C LEU A 85 23.10 -9.22 -6.53
N ASP A 86 24.25 -9.71 -6.06
CA ASP A 86 24.49 -9.92 -4.64
C ASP A 86 24.38 -8.60 -3.84
N PRO A 87 23.89 -8.63 -2.59
CA PRO A 87 23.66 -7.42 -1.78
C PRO A 87 24.90 -6.54 -1.58
N SER A 88 26.10 -7.12 -1.63
CA SER A 88 27.38 -6.41 -1.56
C SER A 88 27.59 -5.48 -2.76
N TYR A 89 27.29 -5.94 -3.98
CA TYR A 89 27.41 -5.16 -5.20
C TYR A 89 26.35 -4.05 -5.29
N VAL A 90 25.13 -4.31 -4.82
CA VAL A 90 24.06 -3.30 -4.74
C VAL A 90 24.47 -2.14 -3.83
N LYS A 91 25.07 -2.44 -2.67
CA LYS A 91 25.57 -1.40 -1.74
C LYS A 91 26.65 -0.53 -2.38
N LEU A 92 27.61 -1.13 -3.10
CA LEU A 92 28.68 -0.40 -3.78
C LEU A 92 28.11 0.54 -4.85
N LEU A 93 27.17 0.06 -5.66
CA LEU A 93 26.46 0.87 -6.66
C LEU A 93 25.69 2.03 -6.02
N GLY A 94 25.09 1.81 -4.84
CA GLY A 94 24.46 2.88 -4.06
C GLY A 94 25.45 3.97 -3.61
N LEU A 95 26.68 3.61 -3.24
CA LEU A 95 27.73 4.57 -2.90
C LEU A 95 28.16 5.42 -4.11
N VAL A 96 28.29 4.80 -5.28
CA VAL A 96 28.60 5.50 -6.54
C VAL A 96 27.49 6.49 -6.88
N ALA A 97 26.22 6.05 -6.85
CA ALA A 97 25.08 6.93 -7.09
C ALA A 97 25.05 8.12 -6.12
N LYS A 98 25.32 7.88 -4.84
CA LYS A 98 25.40 8.94 -3.81
C LYS A 98 26.55 9.92 -4.05
N ALA A 99 27.68 9.46 -4.58
CA ALA A 99 28.80 10.33 -4.94
C ALA A 99 28.48 11.20 -6.17
N LEU A 100 27.76 10.66 -7.16
CA LEU A 100 27.32 11.40 -8.35
C LEU A 100 26.26 12.46 -8.03
N LEU A 101 25.38 12.21 -7.06
CA LEU A 101 24.34 13.15 -6.60
C LEU A 101 24.86 14.24 -5.64
N ARG A 102 26.10 14.14 -5.18
CA ARG A 102 26.74 15.12 -4.27
C ARG A 102 27.56 16.19 -5.01
N ARG A 103 27.62 16.15 -6.33
CA ARG A 103 28.14 17.21 -7.19
C ARG A 103 27.01 18.13 -7.63
#